data_AF-A0A2M9Y6T3-F1
#
_entry.id   AF-A0A2M9Y6T3-F1
#
_cell.length_a   1.000
_cell.length_b   1.000
_cell.length_c   1.000
_cell.angle_alpha   90.00
_cell.angle_beta   90.00
_cell.angle_gamma   90.00
#
_symmetry.space_group_name_H-M   'P 1'
#
loop_
_entity.id
_entity.type
_entity.pdbx_description
1 polymer ?
#
loop_
_entity_poly.entity_id
_entity_poly.type
_entity_poly.pdbx_seq_one_letter_code
_entity_poly.pdbx_strand_id
1 'polypeptide(L)'
;MSYEAYKLIHIFGMYLLFLSLGGIALFTINGGKKSENKFKTVVAITHGVGLLLIIIAGFGLMKFRGISHSALPVWVILKIVIWLLFGGLMAPAYKSPKLAKILWFVFPILGLCSAYLAFYQPF
;
A
#
# COMPACT_ATOMS: atom_id res chain seq x y z
N MET A 1 12.46 -6.64 18.14
CA MET A 1 10.98 -6.75 18.13
C MET A 1 10.58 -8.17 17.75
N SER A 2 9.42 -8.65 18.22
CA SER A 2 8.90 -9.98 17.90
C SER A 2 8.28 -10.04 16.50
N TYR A 3 7.98 -11.26 16.04
CA TYR A 3 7.27 -11.48 14.77
C TYR A 3 5.89 -10.78 14.77
N GLU A 4 5.15 -10.91 15.88
CA GLU A 4 3.82 -10.34 16.08
C GLU A 4 3.86 -8.82 16.00
N ALA A 5 4.88 -8.19 16.60
CA ALA A 5 5.03 -6.74 16.58
C ALA A 5 5.24 -6.22 15.14
N TYR A 6 6.12 -6.85 14.36
CA TYR A 6 6.28 -6.47 12.94
C TYR A 6 5.01 -6.76 12.13
N LYS A 7 4.34 -7.89 12.39
CA LYS A 7 3.08 -8.23 11.70
C LYS A 7 2.00 -7.19 11.96
N LEU A 8 1.84 -6.74 13.21
CA LEU A 8 0.89 -5.69 13.59
C LEU A 8 1.21 -4.37 12.90
N ILE A 9 2.48 -3.95 12.88
CA ILE A 9 2.90 -2.72 12.18
C ILE A 9 2.61 -2.81 10.68
N HIS A 10 2.90 -3.96 10.06
CA HIS A 10 2.65 -4.17 8.64
C HIS A 10 1.15 -4.08 8.31
N ILE A 11 0.30 -4.72 9.13
CA ILE A 11 -1.16 -4.68 8.97
C ILE A 11 -1.70 -3.27 9.19
N PHE A 12 -1.24 -2.59 10.24
CA PHE A 12 -1.65 -1.21 10.50
C PHE A 12 -1.26 -0.28 9.34
N GLY A 13 -0.05 -0.42 8.80
CA GLY A 13 0.38 0.30 7.60
C GLY A 13 -0.54 0.06 6.40
N MET A 14 -0.99 -1.19 6.19
CA MET A 14 -2.00 -1.51 5.16
C MET A 14 -3.32 -0.78 5.41
N TYR A 15 -3.83 -0.77 6.64
CA TYR A 15 -5.06 -0.03 6.95
C TYR A 15 -4.94 1.46 6.64
N LEU A 16 -3.83 2.10 7.02
CA LEU A 16 -3.58 3.51 6.68
C LEU A 16 -3.53 3.73 5.16
N LEU A 17 -2.81 2.85 4.44
CA LEU A 17 -2.67 2.93 3.00
C LEU A 17 -4.04 2.81 2.29
N PHE A 18 -4.83 1.79 2.61
CA PHE A 18 -6.13 1.58 1.97
C PHE A 18 -7.16 2.62 2.40
N LEU A 19 -7.14 3.07 3.65
CA LEU A 19 -8.00 4.15 4.14
C LEU A 19 -7.77 5.44 3.35
N SER A 20 -6.51 5.84 3.20
CA SER A 20 -6.15 7.06 2.46
C SER A 20 -6.51 6.96 0.97
N LEU A 21 -6.17 5.86 0.31
CA LEU A 21 -6.46 5.65 -1.12
C LEU A 21 -7.96 5.53 -1.41
N GLY A 22 -8.71 4.78 -0.59
CA GLY A 22 -10.16 4.64 -0.73
C GLY A 22 -10.89 5.97 -0.51
N GLY A 23 -10.48 6.73 0.51
CA GLY A 23 -11.04 8.06 0.77
C GLY A 23 -10.83 9.04 -0.40
N ILE A 24 -9.62 9.06 -0.98
CA ILE A 24 -9.32 9.88 -2.17
C ILE A 24 -10.16 9.45 -3.35
N ALA A 25 -10.19 8.15 -3.64
CA ALA A 25 -10.92 7.64 -4.79
C ALA A 25 -12.40 8.00 -4.69
N LEU A 26 -13.05 7.76 -3.55
CA LEU A 26 -14.45 8.14 -3.33
C LEU A 26 -14.69 9.64 -3.49
N PHE A 27 -13.83 10.46 -2.86
CA PHE A 27 -13.92 11.92 -2.94
C PHE A 27 -13.85 12.41 -4.39
N THR A 28 -12.88 11.92 -5.17
CA THR A 28 -12.71 12.31 -6.58
C THR A 28 -13.77 11.72 -7.49
N ILE A 29 -14.28 10.51 -7.21
CA ILE A 29 -15.44 9.93 -7.93
C ILE A 29 -16.66 10.85 -7.82
N ASN A 30 -16.87 11.45 -6.65
CA ASN A 30 -17.96 12.39 -6.38
C ASN A 30 -17.70 13.82 -6.90
N GLY A 31 -16.67 14.01 -7.73
CA GLY A 31 -16.36 15.29 -8.38
C GLY A 31 -15.41 16.19 -7.58
N GLY A 32 -14.94 15.75 -6.41
CA GLY A 32 -14.02 16.53 -5.58
C GLY A 32 -12.64 16.70 -6.22
N LYS A 33 -12.11 17.93 -6.18
CA LYS A 33 -10.77 18.27 -6.65
C LYS A 33 -9.78 18.34 -5.48
N LYS A 34 -8.51 18.01 -5.73
CA LYS A 34 -7.45 18.06 -4.69
C LYS A 34 -7.34 19.42 -4.00
N SER A 35 -7.59 20.52 -4.72
CA SER A 35 -7.60 21.88 -4.15
C SER A 35 -8.70 22.10 -3.10
N GLU A 36 -9.82 21.39 -3.23
CA GLU A 36 -11.00 21.50 -2.39
C GLU A 36 -10.94 20.57 -1.17
N ASN A 37 -10.10 19.53 -1.20
CA ASN A 37 -9.94 18.62 -0.07
C ASN A 37 -9.16 19.30 1.07
N LYS A 38 -9.89 19.79 2.08
CA LYS A 38 -9.33 20.37 3.30
C LYS A 38 -8.46 19.39 4.11
N PHE A 39 -8.69 18.09 3.95
CA PHE A 39 -7.95 17.03 4.65
C PHE A 39 -6.78 16.44 3.83
N LYS A 40 -6.46 17.03 2.66
CA LYS A 40 -5.46 16.50 1.71
C LYS A 40 -4.08 16.22 2.33
N THR A 41 -3.64 17.05 3.28
CA THR A 41 -2.34 16.90 3.94
C THR A 41 -2.34 15.68 4.85
N VAL A 42 -3.37 15.52 5.69
CA VAL A 42 -3.48 14.35 6.58
C VAL A 42 -3.57 13.08 5.74
N VAL A 43 -4.38 13.07 4.69
CA VAL A 43 -4.49 11.92 3.78
C VAL A 43 -3.14 11.57 3.14
N ALA A 44 -2.36 12.56 2.71
CA ALA A 44 -1.03 12.32 2.14
C ALA A 44 -0.04 11.75 3.17
N ILE A 45 -0.09 12.25 4.41
CA ILE A 45 0.71 11.71 5.52
C ILE A 45 0.28 10.27 5.84
N THR A 46 -1.02 10.01 5.95
CA THR A 46 -1.56 8.67 6.20
C THR A 46 -1.12 7.68 5.10
N HIS A 47 -1.15 8.10 3.83
CA HIS A 47 -0.66 7.31 2.70
C HIS A 47 0.84 7.01 2.80
N GLY A 48 1.66 8.06 2.95
CA GLY A 48 3.12 7.93 2.99
C GLY A 48 3.63 7.15 4.21
N VAL A 49 3.09 7.44 5.40
CA VAL A 49 3.40 6.71 6.63
C VAL A 49 2.92 5.26 6.52
N GLY A 50 1.72 5.01 6.00
CA GLY A 50 1.22 3.66 5.76
C GLY A 50 2.19 2.83 4.93
N LEU A 51 2.65 3.38 3.80
CA LEU A 51 3.66 2.74 2.94
C LEU A 51 4.99 2.51 3.64
N LEU A 52 5.49 3.50 4.39
CA LEU A 52 6.73 3.37 5.12
C LEU A 52 6.67 2.24 6.16
N LEU A 53 5.57 2.16 6.91
CA LEU A 53 5.34 1.10 7.90
C LEU A 53 5.27 -0.28 7.23
N ILE A 54 4.56 -0.40 6.10
CA ILE A 54 4.49 -1.65 5.32
C ILE A 54 5.90 -2.09 4.92
N ILE A 55 6.71 -1.20 4.34
CA ILE A 55 8.05 -1.55 3.83
C ILE A 55 8.98 -1.94 4.99
N ILE A 56 9.09 -1.09 6.01
CA ILE A 56 10.00 -1.33 7.15
C ILE A 56 9.62 -2.63 7.88
N ALA A 57 8.34 -2.82 8.19
CA ALA A 57 7.89 -4.02 8.87
C ALA A 57 7.98 -5.27 7.97
N GLY A 58 7.81 -5.11 6.66
CA GLY A 58 7.99 -6.18 5.68
C GLY A 58 9.42 -6.73 5.69
N PHE A 59 10.42 -5.86 5.68
CA PHE A 59 11.82 -6.26 5.85
C PHE A 59 12.08 -6.88 7.24
N GLY A 60 11.48 -6.34 8.30
CA GLY A 60 11.55 -6.94 9.64
C GLY A 60 11.00 -8.38 9.70
N LEU A 61 9.91 -8.65 8.98
CA LEU A 61 9.29 -9.98 8.89
C LEU A 61 10.14 -11.00 8.13
N MET A 62 11.04 -10.56 7.24
CA MET A 62 11.92 -11.46 6.49
C MET A 62 12.90 -12.21 7.39
N LYS A 63 13.36 -11.57 8.47
CA LYS A 63 14.25 -12.21 9.46
C LYS A 63 13.67 -13.52 10.00
N PHE A 64 12.38 -13.54 10.29
CA PHE A 64 11.68 -14.72 10.83
C PHE A 64 11.46 -15.84 9.81
N ARG A 65 11.78 -15.58 8.54
CA ARG A 65 11.75 -16.56 7.45
C ARG A 65 13.15 -16.96 6.98
N GLY A 66 14.21 -16.48 7.63
CA GLY A 66 15.60 -16.74 7.20
C GLY A 66 15.96 -16.13 5.85
N ILE A 67 15.22 -15.12 5.38
CA ILE A 67 15.47 -14.50 4.08
C ILE A 67 16.52 -13.39 4.23
N SER A 68 17.63 -13.52 3.49
CA SER A 68 18.68 -12.50 3.42
C SER A 68 18.27 -11.32 2.54
N HIS A 69 18.72 -10.10 2.90
CA HIS A 69 18.56 -8.92 2.06
C HIS A 69 19.39 -8.97 0.76
N SER A 70 20.45 -9.78 0.72
CA SER A 70 21.32 -9.93 -0.46
C SER A 70 20.78 -10.91 -1.52
N ALA A 71 19.78 -11.71 -1.17
CA ALA A 71 19.23 -12.76 -2.03
C ALA A 71 17.71 -12.81 -1.85
N LEU A 72 17.03 -11.76 -2.33
CA LEU A 72 15.58 -11.65 -2.23
C LEU A 72 14.91 -12.67 -3.18
N PRO A 73 14.01 -13.54 -2.66
CA PRO A 73 13.16 -14.36 -3.50
C PRO A 73 12.31 -13.48 -4.43
N VAL A 74 11.94 -14.03 -5.59
CA VAL A 74 11.23 -13.26 -6.62
C VAL A 74 9.88 -12.76 -6.09
N TRP A 75 9.14 -13.55 -5.29
CA TRP A 75 7.90 -13.07 -4.66
C TRP A 75 8.09 -11.86 -3.74
N VAL A 76 9.25 -11.73 -3.06
CA VAL A 76 9.55 -10.55 -2.22
C VAL A 76 9.75 -9.33 -3.10
N ILE A 77 10.52 -9.48 -4.18
CA ILE A 77 10.77 -8.40 -5.15
C ILE A 77 9.44 -7.91 -5.73
N LEU A 78 8.57 -8.83 -6.17
CA LEU A 78 7.26 -8.47 -6.70
C LEU A 78 6.39 -7.72 -5.68
N LYS A 79 6.40 -8.12 -4.40
CA LYS A 79 5.70 -7.37 -3.35
C LYS A 79 6.26 -5.97 -3.16
N ILE A 80 7.58 -5.79 -3.18
CA ILE A 80 8.21 -4.47 -3.10
C ILE A 80 7.75 -3.61 -4.27
N VAL A 81 7.75 -4.14 -5.49
CA VAL A 81 7.25 -3.44 -6.68
C VAL A 81 5.79 -3.04 -6.50
N ILE A 82 4.92 -3.92 -6.01
CA ILE A 82 3.51 -3.59 -5.73
C ILE A 82 3.40 -2.43 -4.73
N TRP A 83 4.18 -2.44 -3.64
CA TRP A 83 4.16 -1.33 -2.67
C TRP A 83 4.67 -0.01 -3.26
N LEU A 84 5.69 -0.05 -4.11
CA LEU A 84 6.16 1.15 -4.83
C LEU A 84 5.10 1.67 -5.81
N LEU A 85 4.38 0.79 -6.49
CA LEU A 85 3.23 1.16 -7.33
C LEU A 85 2.16 1.89 -6.52
N PHE A 86 1.79 1.37 -5.34
CA PHE A 86 0.87 2.07 -4.43
C PHE A 86 1.36 3.47 -4.02
N GLY A 87 2.68 3.67 -3.93
CA GLY A 87 3.30 4.99 -3.75
C GLY A 87 2.92 5.98 -4.85
N GLY A 88 2.96 5.54 -6.11
CA GLY A 88 2.63 6.37 -7.26
C GLY A 88 1.13 6.58 -7.49
N LEU A 89 0.28 5.61 -7.11
CA LEU A 89 -1.14 5.58 -7.50
C LEU A 89 -2.02 6.64 -6.81
N MET A 90 -1.54 7.31 -5.75
CA MET A 90 -2.28 8.42 -5.13
C MET A 90 -2.46 9.61 -6.10
N ALA A 91 -1.45 9.91 -6.92
CA ALA A 91 -1.50 11.01 -7.87
C ALA A 91 -2.59 10.85 -8.95
N PRO A 92 -2.67 9.73 -9.70
CA PRO A 92 -3.75 9.50 -10.66
C PRO A 92 -5.13 9.38 -10.00
N ALA A 93 -5.22 8.93 -8.74
CA ALA A 93 -6.48 8.88 -8.01
C ALA A 93 -7.12 10.27 -7.82
N TYR A 94 -6.31 11.31 -7.63
CA TYR A 94 -6.78 12.70 -7.56
C TYR A 94 -6.98 13.38 -8.92
N LYS A 95 -6.54 12.76 -10.03
CA LYS A 95 -6.44 13.43 -11.33
C LYS A 95 -7.79 13.53 -12.05
N SER A 96 -8.61 12.48 -12.01
CA SER A 96 -9.93 12.51 -12.64
C SER A 96 -10.88 11.44 -12.06
N PRO A 97 -12.20 11.68 -12.10
CA PRO A 97 -13.18 10.68 -11.68
C PRO A 97 -13.05 9.35 -12.42
N LYS A 98 -12.70 9.38 -13.73
CA LYS A 98 -12.49 8.16 -14.52
C LYS A 98 -11.36 7.29 -13.95
N LEU A 99 -10.21 7.90 -13.65
CA LEU A 99 -9.08 7.16 -13.07
C LEU A 99 -9.41 6.69 -11.65
N ALA A 100 -10.06 7.52 -10.83
CA ALA A 100 -10.48 7.13 -9.48
C ALA A 100 -11.43 5.92 -9.48
N LYS A 101 -12.40 5.84 -10.42
CA LYS A 101 -13.29 4.67 -10.58
C LYS A 101 -12.53 3.39 -10.93
N ILE A 102 -11.53 3.47 -11.81
CA ILE A 102 -10.69 2.31 -12.15
C ILE A 102 -9.86 1.91 -10.92
N LEU A 103 -9.24 2.89 -10.27
CA LEU A 103 -8.35 2.68 -9.13
C LEU A 103 -9.08 2.13 -7.91
N TRP A 104 -10.36 2.44 -7.73
CA TRP A 104 -11.23 1.83 -6.72
C TRP A 104 -11.17 0.30 -6.72
N PHE A 105 -11.12 -0.32 -7.90
CA PHE A 105 -10.99 -1.77 -8.06
C PHE A 105 -9.55 -2.24 -8.16
N VAL A 106 -8.66 -1.44 -8.76
CA VAL A 106 -7.23 -1.79 -8.84
C VAL A 106 -6.59 -1.87 -7.44
N PHE A 107 -6.95 -1.00 -6.50
CA PHE A 107 -6.41 -1.04 -5.14
C PHE A 107 -6.62 -2.39 -4.44
N PRO A 108 -7.85 -2.91 -4.26
CA PRO A 108 -8.04 -4.21 -3.63
C PRO A 108 -7.43 -5.35 -4.45
N ILE A 109 -7.42 -5.29 -5.78
CA ILE A 109 -6.79 -6.32 -6.63
C ILE A 109 -5.27 -6.36 -6.39
N LEU A 110 -4.57 -5.22 -6.39
CA LEU A 110 -3.15 -5.15 -6.08
C LEU A 110 -2.85 -5.60 -4.64
N GLY A 111 -3.72 -5.23 -3.70
CA GLY A 111 -3.66 -5.72 -2.31
C GLY A 111 -3.76 -7.24 -2.23
N LEU A 112 -4.72 -7.83 -2.96
CA LEU A 112 -4.91 -9.27 -3.05
C LEU A 112 -3.70 -9.96 -3.69
N CYS A 113 -3.13 -9.42 -4.78
CA CYS A 113 -1.91 -9.94 -5.38
C CYS A 113 -0.73 -9.93 -4.38
N SER A 114 -0.55 -8.85 -3.63
CA SER A 114 0.48 -8.78 -2.59
C SER A 114 0.27 -9.79 -1.46
N ALA A 115 -0.98 -10.00 -1.05
CA ALA A 115 -1.35 -11.02 -0.07
C ALA A 115 -1.10 -12.43 -0.60
N TYR A 116 -1.50 -12.72 -1.84
CA TYR A 116 -1.25 -13.99 -2.51
C TYR A 116 0.24 -14.35 -2.53
N LEU A 117 1.11 -13.41 -2.94
CA LEU A 117 2.55 -13.61 -2.93
C LEU A 117 3.08 -13.92 -1.51
N ALA A 118 2.52 -13.31 -0.48
CA ALA A 118 2.94 -13.52 0.91
C ALA A 118 2.51 -14.90 1.45
N PHE A 119 1.33 -15.37 1.07
CA PHE A 119 0.77 -16.65 1.54
C PHE A 119 1.38 -17.83 0.81
N TYR A 120 1.43 -17.76 -0.52
CA TYR A 120 1.85 -18.89 -1.33
C TYR A 120 3.35 -18.90 -1.62
N GLN A 121 4.02 -17.74 -1.51
CA GLN A 121 5.45 -17.58 -1.79
C GLN A 121 5.87 -18.34 -3.06
N PRO A 122 5.12 -18.21 -4.16
CA PRO A 122 5.50 -18.89 -5.39
C PRO A 122 6.87 -18.34 -5.81
N PHE A 123 7.76 -19.20 -6.32
CA PHE A 123 9.09 -18.88 -6.87
C PHE A 123 10.09 -18.14 -5.95
#